data_AF-A0A8B2VGR5-F1
#
_entry.id   AF-A0A8B2VGR5-F1
#
_cell.length_a   1.000
_cell.length_b   1.000
_cell.length_c   1.000
_cell.angle_alpha   90.00
_cell.angle_beta   90.00
_cell.angle_gamma   90.00
#
_symmetry.space_group_name_H-M   'P 1'
#
loop_
_entity.id
_entity.type
_entity.pdbx_description
1 polymer ?
#
loop_
_entity_poly.entity_id
_entity_poly.type
_entity_poly.pdbx_seq_one_letter_code
_entity_poly.pdbx_strand_id
1 'polypeptide(L)' 'MAVSTYEAAQDRYDTMEYRRCGTSGLLLPAVSLGLWHNFWRFSPRIYAACRAASRFRSRYHPLRPR' A
#
# COMPACT_ATOMS: atom_id res chain seq x y z
N MET A 1 -1.86 -32.98 3.47
CA MET A 1 -1.49 -31.85 2.59
C MET A 1 -0.04 -31.53 2.88
N ALA A 2 0.87 -31.79 1.95
CA ALA A 2 2.27 -31.39 2.12
C ALA A 2 2.35 -29.87 1.94
N VAL A 3 2.75 -29.15 2.99
CA VAL A 3 3.16 -27.75 2.88
C VAL A 3 4.57 -27.77 2.32
N SER A 4 4.71 -27.46 1.03
CA SER A 4 6.01 -27.15 0.45
C SER A 4 6.44 -25.78 0.98
N THR A 5 7.55 -25.74 1.71
CA THR A 5 8.20 -24.49 2.12
C THR A 5 8.54 -23.69 0.87
N TYR A 6 8.29 -22.39 0.89
CA TYR A 6 8.66 -21.49 -0.20
C TYR A 6 10.19 -21.48 -0.37
N GLU A 7 10.64 -21.71 -1.60
CA GLU A 7 12.05 -21.57 -2.00
C GLU A 7 12.15 -20.51 -3.10
N ALA A 8 13.01 -19.52 -2.90
CA ALA A 8 13.27 -18.50 -3.91
C ALA A 8 14.14 -19.05 -5.04
N ALA A 9 13.96 -18.55 -6.26
CA ALA A 9 14.79 -18.93 -7.39
C ALA A 9 16.28 -18.62 -7.14
N GLN A 10 17.15 -19.53 -7.55
CA GLN A 10 18.60 -19.45 -7.33
C GLN A 10 19.25 -18.37 -8.19
N ASP A 11 18.72 -18.15 -9.40
CA ASP A 11 19.19 -17.25 -10.46
C ASP A 11 18.51 -15.85 -10.41
N ARG A 12 17.78 -15.53 -9.33
CA ARG A 12 16.95 -14.32 -9.21
C ARG A 12 17.69 -12.99 -9.37
N TYR A 13 19.02 -12.99 -9.30
CA TYR A 13 19.86 -11.79 -9.41
C TYR A 13 20.62 -11.69 -10.74
N ASP A 14 20.59 -12.74 -11.57
CA ASP A 14 21.46 -12.86 -12.74
C ASP A 14 21.02 -11.90 -13.86
N THR A 15 19.73 -11.60 -13.94
CA THR A 15 19.12 -10.81 -15.01
C THR A 15 18.64 -9.43 -14.59
N MET A 16 18.53 -9.16 -13.28
CA MET A 16 17.96 -7.92 -12.76
C MET A 16 18.99 -6.80 -12.78
N GLU A 17 18.68 -5.70 -13.46
CA GLU A 17 19.50 -4.48 -13.42
C GLU A 17 19.29 -3.75 -12.08
N TYR A 18 20.39 -3.36 -11.43
CA TYR A 18 20.38 -2.60 -10.18
C TYR A 18 20.95 -1.20 -10.39
N ARG A 19 20.23 -0.17 -9.94
CA ARG A 19 20.60 1.24 -10.08
C ARG A 19 20.82 1.88 -8.72
N ARG A 20 21.81 2.75 -8.63
CA ARG A 20 22.11 3.49 -7.40
C ARG A 20 21.06 4.55 -7.12
N CYS A 21 20.59 4.61 -5.87
CA CYS A 21 19.66 5.63 -5.41
C CYS A 21 20.40 6.92 -5.07
N GLY A 22 20.69 7.75 -6.09
CA GLY A 22 21.39 9.02 -5.93
C GLY A 22 22.82 8.84 -5.40
N THR A 23 23.22 9.63 -4.42
CA THR A 23 24.54 9.50 -3.76
C THR A 23 24.58 8.43 -2.69
N SER A 24 23.44 7.82 -2.35
CA SER A 24 23.39 6.74 -1.35
C SER A 24 24.04 5.46 -1.89
N GLY A 25 24.62 4.65 -1.00
CA GLY A 25 25.18 3.34 -1.35
C GLY A 25 24.13 2.28 -1.71
N LEU A 26 22.85 2.64 -1.69
CA LEU A 26 21.75 1.71 -1.91
C LEU A 26 21.55 1.44 -3.41
N LEU A 27 21.54 0.17 -3.77
CA LEU A 27 21.21 -0.32 -5.10
C LEU A 27 19.76 -0.83 -5.11
N LEU A 28 18.93 -0.21 -5.94
CA LEU A 28 17.52 -0.59 -6.12
C LEU A 28 17.36 -1.32 -7.46
N PRO A 29 16.48 -2.34 -7.53
CA PRO A 29 16.16 -2.97 -8.81
C PRO A 29 15.53 -1.93 -9.74
N ALA A 30 15.82 -2.03 -11.04
CA ALA A 30 15.26 -1.16 -12.06
C ALA A 30 13.72 -1.17 -12.07
N VAL A 31 13.10 -2.25 -11.59
CA VAL A 31 11.66 -2.39 -11.40
C VAL A 31 11.37 -2.78 -9.95
N SER A 32 10.45 -2.05 -9.32
CA SER A 32 10.01 -2.30 -7.94
C SER A 32 8.51 -2.59 -7.87
N LEU A 33 8.10 -3.52 -7.02
CA LEU A 33 6.69 -3.88 -6.84
C LEU A 33 6.02 -2.95 -5.81
N GLY A 34 5.12 -2.09 -6.26
CA GLY A 34 4.28 -1.25 -5.40
C GLY A 34 2.98 -1.95 -4.99
N LEU A 35 2.68 -2.01 -3.69
CA LEU A 35 1.52 -2.74 -3.14
C LEU A 35 0.27 -1.87 -2.94
N TRP A 36 0.16 -0.75 -3.67
CA TRP A 36 -0.84 0.29 -3.41
C TRP A 36 -2.30 -0.20 -3.45
N HIS A 37 -2.67 -1.01 -4.45
CA HIS A 37 -4.07 -1.38 -4.68
C HIS A 37 -4.43 -2.85 -4.46
N ASN A 38 -3.47 -3.76 -4.35
CA ASN A 38 -3.75 -5.20 -4.49
C ASN A 38 -3.65 -6.01 -3.19
N PHE A 39 -3.12 -5.43 -2.12
CA PHE A 39 -2.84 -6.14 -0.87
C PHE A 39 -3.71 -5.68 0.30
N TRP A 40 -4.67 -4.78 0.06
CA TRP A 40 -5.61 -4.40 1.09
C TRP A 40 -6.75 -5.43 1.14
N ARG A 41 -6.90 -6.06 2.29
CA ARG A 41 -8.06 -6.92 2.57
C ARG A 41 -9.22 -6.02 2.96
N PHE A 42 -10.42 -6.30 2.43
CA PHE A 42 -11.65 -5.64 2.87
C PHE A 42 -11.85 -5.92 4.37
N SER A 43 -11.54 -4.92 5.20
CA SER A 43 -11.78 -4.98 6.64
C SER A 43 -13.01 -4.12 6.95
N PRO A 44 -14.06 -4.68 7.57
CA PRO A 44 -15.25 -3.91 7.98
C PRO A 44 -14.92 -2.66 8.81
N ARG A 45 -13.81 -2.69 9.57
CA ARG A 45 -13.32 -1.54 10.36
C ARG A 45 -12.88 -0.36 9.49
N ILE A 46 -12.27 -0.61 8.33
CA ILE A 46 -11.77 0.45 7.45
C ILE A 46 -12.94 1.19 6.78
N TYR A 47 -13.98 0.46 6.36
CA TYR A 47 -15.19 1.05 5.77
C TYR A 47 -16.06 1.82 6.78
N ALA A 48 -16.07 1.40 8.05
CA ALA A 48 -16.80 2.11 9.10
C ALA A 48 -16.25 3.52 9.34
N ALA A 49 -14.93 3.72 9.21
CA ALA A 49 -14.29 5.03 9.35
C ALA A 49 -14.77 6.03 8.28
N CYS A 50 -14.88 5.61 7.01
CA CYS A 50 -15.42 6.47 5.95
C CYS A 50 -16.89 6.84 6.18
N ARG A 51 -17.75 5.92 6.66
CA ARG A 51 -19.16 6.24 6.98
C ARG A 51 -19.32 7.20 8.16
N ALA A 52 -18.42 7.15 9.14
CA ALA A 52 -18.43 8.09 10.27
C ALA A 52 -18.12 9.54 9.80
N ALA A 53 -17.14 9.71 8.91
CA ALA A 53 -16.79 11.01 8.34
C ALA A 53 -17.95 11.65 7.55
N SER A 54 -18.70 10.86 6.77
CA SER A 54 -19.87 11.35 6.03
C SER A 54 -21.06 11.74 6.92
N ARG A 55 -21.15 11.21 8.15
CA ARG A 55 -22.18 11.62 9.13
C ARG A 55 -21.84 12.92 9.88
N PHE A 56 -20.57 13.30 9.95
CA PHE A 56 -20.16 14.56 10.59
C PHE A 56 -20.57 15.81 9.78
N ARG A 57 -20.67 15.69 8.46
CA ARG A 57 -21.04 16.82 7.56
C ARG A 57 -22.52 17.21 7.64
N SER A 58 -23.38 16.44 8.31
CA SER A 58 -24.81 16.76 8.45
C SER A 58 -25.14 17.66 9.64
N ARG A 59 -24.17 17.99 10.52
CA ARG A 59 -24.45 18.72 11.77
C ARG A 59 -24.05 20.19 11.77
N TYR A 60 -23.43 20.69 10.70
CA TYR A 60 -23.10 22.11 10.55
C TYR A 60 -24.04 22.76 9.55
N HIS A 61 -25.27 23.02 9.97
CA HIS A 61 -26.08 24.07 9.37
C HIS A 61 -25.55 25.40 9.92
N PRO A 62 -24.99 26.31 9.10
CA PRO A 62 -24.61 27.62 9.60
C PRO A 62 -25.89 28.37 9.96
N LEU A 63 -26.03 28.75 11.23
CA LEU A 63 -27.02 29.73 11.64
C LEU A 63 -26.65 31.04 10.94
N ARG A 64 -27.54 31.53 10.08
CA ARG A 64 -27.41 32.86 9.47
C ARG A 64 -27.68 33.92 10.54
N PRO A 65 -26.79 34.89 10.77
CA PRO A 65 -27.16 36.06 11.56
C PRO A 65 -28.09 36.96 10.73
N ARG A 66 -29.09 37.54 11.40
CA ARG A 66 -29.92 38.64 10.87
C ARG A 66 -29.10 39.91 10.77
#